data_AF-A0A2N0ZWD6-F1
#
_entry.id   AF-A0A2N0ZWD6-F1
#
_cell.length_a   1.000
_cell.length_b   1.000
_cell.length_c   1.000
_cell.angle_alpha   90.00
_cell.angle_beta   90.00
_cell.angle_gamma   90.00
#
_symmetry.space_group_name_H-M   'P 1'
#
loop_
_entity.id
_entity.type
_entity.pdbx_description
1 polymer ?
#
loop_
_entity_poly.entity_id
_entity_poly.type
_entity_poly.pdbx_seq_one_letter_code
_entity_poly.pdbx_strand_id
1 'polypeptide(L)'
;MKSIYLSLLLVSMLGLTSCIDLDLGGQFMYKQEYLEDDSGNAVGRCTTQINPATDKLLFSALPERSAEEYWQNNNLPKGTLYFICDGAEASLPKDCQENELTTPQLRRYWRKYDLPVGTYKFDCRNGIPKVPADS
;
A
#
# COMPACT_ATOMS: atom_id res chain seq x y z
N MET A 1 59.44 43.88 -43.26
CA MET A 1 60.03 42.54 -43.00
C MET A 1 59.82 42.19 -41.53
N LYS A 2 59.41 40.94 -41.28
CA LYS A 2 58.92 40.31 -40.02
C LYS A 2 57.46 40.67 -39.69
N SER A 3 56.50 39.77 -39.59
CA SER A 3 56.39 38.31 -39.82
C SER A 3 54.88 38.05 -39.73
N ILE A 4 54.13 37.72 -40.79
CA ILE A 4 53.78 36.36 -41.26
C ILE A 4 53.58 35.37 -40.10
N TYR A 5 52.50 34.60 -40.21
CA TYR A 5 51.88 33.67 -39.23
C TYR A 5 50.90 34.41 -38.31
N LEU A 6 49.58 34.26 -38.38
CA LEU A 6 48.88 32.98 -38.35
C LEU A 6 47.40 33.18 -38.74
N SER A 7 47.13 33.42 -40.02
CA SER A 7 45.80 33.15 -40.59
C SER A 7 45.72 31.65 -40.85
N LEU A 8 44.60 31.04 -40.45
CA LEU A 8 44.23 29.63 -40.65
C LEU A 8 45.10 28.59 -39.93
N LEU A 9 44.58 28.06 -38.83
CA LEU A 9 44.58 26.62 -38.56
C LEU A 9 43.57 26.29 -37.46
N LEU A 10 42.66 25.35 -37.77
CA LEU A 10 41.82 24.54 -36.88
C LEU A 10 40.62 25.27 -36.24
N VAL A 11 39.43 25.37 -36.86
CA VAL A 11 38.49 24.25 -37.13
C VAL A 11 38.87 22.96 -36.42
N SER A 12 38.34 22.75 -35.22
CA SER A 12 37.92 21.46 -34.65
C SER A 12 38.03 21.48 -33.13
N MET A 13 37.02 22.02 -32.46
CA MET A 13 36.51 21.46 -31.21
C MET A 13 34.99 21.69 -31.20
N LEU A 14 34.30 21.03 -32.13
CA LEU A 14 32.97 20.51 -31.82
C LEU A 14 33.18 19.41 -30.77
N GLY A 15 33.38 19.83 -29.52
CA GLY A 15 33.39 18.95 -28.36
C GLY A 15 32.00 18.95 -27.77
N LEU A 16 31.24 17.91 -28.14
CA LEU A 16 30.00 17.44 -27.53
C LEU A 16 29.68 18.06 -26.16
N THR A 17 28.81 19.06 -26.13
CA THR A 17 27.91 19.26 -24.98
C THR A 17 26.85 18.16 -25.05
N SER A 18 27.25 16.92 -24.79
CA SER A 18 26.28 15.92 -24.32
C SER A 18 25.68 16.51 -23.05
N CYS A 19 24.35 16.58 -23.02
CA CYS A 19 23.58 17.03 -21.86
C CYS A 19 23.96 16.14 -20.67
N ILE A 20 24.92 16.60 -19.87
CA ILE A 20 25.08 16.10 -18.51
C ILE A 20 24.08 16.96 -17.73
N ASP A 21 22.83 16.52 -17.71
CA ASP A 21 21.92 16.88 -16.63
C ASP A 21 22.53 16.30 -15.36
N LEU A 22 23.38 17.13 -14.75
CA LEU A 22 23.91 16.97 -13.42
C LEU A 22 22.75 17.20 -12.45
N ASP A 23 21.83 16.24 -12.35
CA ASP A 23 20.77 16.25 -11.33
C ASP A 23 21.37 15.82 -9.98
N LEU A 24 22.22 16.70 -9.45
CA LEU A 24 22.62 16.74 -8.05
C LEU A 24 21.45 17.34 -7.26
N GLY A 25 20.50 16.51 -6.80
CA GLY A 25 19.53 17.00 -5.81
C GLY A 25 18.25 16.21 -5.60
N GLY A 26 17.91 15.23 -6.43
CA GLY A 26 16.71 14.42 -6.22
C GLY A 26 16.95 13.29 -5.22
N GLN A 27 16.58 13.47 -3.95
CA GLN A 27 16.16 12.33 -3.14
C GLN A 27 15.08 11.59 -3.95
N PHE A 28 15.39 10.40 -4.46
CA PHE A 28 14.40 9.48 -5.00
C PHE A 28 13.47 9.07 -3.85
N MET A 29 12.53 9.95 -3.49
CA MET A 29 11.30 9.57 -2.81
C MET A 29 10.56 8.67 -3.78
N TYR A 30 10.84 7.37 -3.70
CA TYR A 30 10.00 6.37 -4.36
C TYR A 30 8.58 6.68 -3.90
N LYS A 31 7.72 7.08 -4.85
CA LYS A 31 6.28 7.16 -4.62
C LYS A 31 5.86 5.77 -4.17
N GLN A 32 5.60 5.62 -2.88
CA GLN A 32 5.28 4.32 -2.31
C GLN A 32 3.83 4.01 -2.65
N GLU A 33 3.64 3.05 -3.55
CA GLU A 33 2.32 2.56 -3.92
C GLU A 33 1.82 1.59 -2.82
N TYR A 34 0.59 1.83 -2.37
CA TYR A 34 -0.07 1.05 -1.35
C TYR A 34 -1.16 0.20 -2.01
N LEU A 35 -1.38 -0.98 -1.44
CA LEU A 35 -2.51 -1.81 -1.84
C LEU A 35 -3.79 -1.05 -1.54
N GLU A 36 -4.66 -0.90 -2.54
CA GLU A 36 -5.94 -0.22 -2.41
C GLU A 36 -7.11 -1.21 -2.45
N ASP A 37 -8.20 -0.88 -1.74
CA ASP A 37 -9.46 -1.61 -1.80
C ASP A 37 -10.30 -1.24 -3.05
N ASP A 38 -11.48 -1.85 -3.18
CA ASP A 38 -12.37 -1.58 -4.34
C ASP A 38 -12.90 -0.13 -4.38
N SER A 39 -12.67 0.67 -3.33
CA SER A 39 -13.07 2.08 -3.20
C SER A 39 -11.88 3.05 -3.32
N GLY A 40 -10.67 2.55 -3.53
CA GLY A 40 -9.44 3.36 -3.62
C GLY A 40 -8.84 3.75 -2.27
N ASN A 41 -9.28 3.14 -1.16
CA ASN A 41 -8.64 3.37 0.14
C ASN A 41 -7.46 2.44 0.34
N ALA A 42 -6.40 2.94 0.97
CA ALA A 42 -5.26 2.12 1.34
C ALA A 42 -5.68 1.00 2.32
N VAL A 43 -5.25 -0.23 2.04
CA VAL A 43 -5.45 -1.38 2.91
C VAL A 43 -4.48 -1.30 4.09
N GLY A 44 -4.99 -1.34 5.30
CA GLY A 44 -4.19 -1.30 6.53
C GLY A 44 -3.63 -2.68 6.91
N ARG A 45 -2.40 -2.70 7.44
CA ARG A 45 -1.80 -3.89 8.07
C ARG A 45 -2.29 -4.03 9.51
N CYS A 46 -2.47 -5.26 9.96
CA CYS A 46 -2.68 -5.55 11.38
C CYS A 46 -1.43 -5.20 12.20
N THR A 47 -1.64 -4.66 13.39
CA THR A 47 -0.56 -4.19 14.28
C THR A 47 -1.04 -4.23 15.72
N THR A 48 -0.11 -4.31 16.67
CA THR A 48 -0.36 -4.12 18.10
C THR A 48 0.06 -2.73 18.59
N GLN A 49 0.55 -1.88 17.70
CA GLN A 49 1.05 -0.55 18.05
C GLN A 49 -0.12 0.39 18.36
N ILE A 50 -0.04 1.05 19.51
CA ILE A 50 -1.00 2.06 19.94
C ILE A 50 -0.39 3.45 19.73
N ASN A 51 -1.17 4.38 19.20
CA ASN A 51 -0.82 5.79 19.14
C ASN A 51 -1.00 6.40 20.53
N PRO A 52 0.08 6.83 21.21
CA PRO A 52 0.02 7.28 22.61
C PRO A 52 -0.78 8.57 22.81
N ALA A 53 -1.01 9.36 21.76
CA ALA A 53 -1.79 10.59 21.84
C ALA A 53 -3.31 10.34 21.77
N THR A 54 -3.72 9.19 21.21
CA THR A 54 -5.14 8.89 20.95
C THR A 54 -5.63 7.62 21.62
N ASP A 55 -4.71 6.81 22.15
CA ASP A 55 -4.96 5.47 22.69
C ASP A 55 -5.64 4.51 21.67
N LYS A 56 -5.47 4.79 20.38
CA LYS A 56 -6.01 3.98 19.28
C LYS A 56 -4.91 3.19 18.57
N LEU A 57 -5.26 2.05 17.97
CA LEU A 57 -4.37 1.30 17.09
C LEU A 57 -3.83 2.17 15.96
N LEU A 58 -2.53 2.06 15.69
CA LEU A 58 -1.87 2.77 14.62
C LEU A 58 -2.31 2.19 13.27
N PHE A 59 -2.83 3.02 12.38
CA PHE A 59 -3.03 2.62 10.99
C PHE A 59 -1.69 2.64 10.23
N SER A 60 -1.30 1.51 9.63
CA SER A 60 -0.15 1.42 8.73
C SER A 60 -0.59 0.81 7.41
N ALA A 61 -0.57 1.59 6.33
CA ALA A 61 -0.90 1.11 4.99
C ALA A 61 0.04 -0.04 4.56
N LEU A 62 -0.50 -1.01 3.82
CA LEU A 62 0.22 -2.16 3.26
C LEU A 62 0.82 -1.76 1.90
N PRO A 63 2.15 -1.67 1.75
CA PRO A 63 2.76 -1.38 0.45
C PRO A 63 2.47 -2.52 -0.52
N GLU A 64 2.17 -2.21 -1.79
CA GLU A 64 1.85 -3.24 -2.80
C GLU A 64 2.95 -4.29 -2.92
N ARG A 65 4.20 -3.84 -2.92
CA ARG A 65 5.40 -4.70 -2.98
C ARG A 65 5.52 -5.71 -1.84
N SER A 66 4.84 -5.47 -0.72
CA SER A 66 4.87 -6.33 0.47
C SER A 66 3.57 -7.13 0.64
N ALA A 67 2.59 -6.96 -0.26
CA ALA A 67 1.29 -7.61 -0.13
C ALA A 67 1.36 -9.13 -0.25
N GLU A 68 2.20 -9.65 -1.17
CA GLU A 68 2.36 -11.10 -1.36
C GLU A 68 2.89 -11.79 -0.09
N GLU A 69 3.96 -11.25 0.49
CA GLU A 69 4.52 -11.74 1.75
C GLU A 69 3.51 -11.64 2.89
N TYR A 70 2.77 -10.53 2.96
CA TYR A 70 1.73 -10.35 3.96
C TYR A 70 0.64 -11.41 3.87
N TRP A 71 0.17 -11.76 2.67
CA TRP A 71 -0.82 -12.82 2.50
C TRP A 71 -0.27 -14.18 2.91
N GLN A 72 0.96 -14.51 2.51
CA GLN A 72 1.60 -15.78 2.85
C GLN A 72 1.77 -15.94 4.37
N ASN A 73 2.28 -14.91 5.04
CA ASN A 73 2.52 -14.94 6.49
C ASN A 73 1.23 -15.09 7.31
N ASN A 74 0.10 -14.65 6.76
CA ASN A 74 -1.21 -14.71 7.41
C ASN A 74 -2.11 -15.84 6.87
N ASN A 75 -1.56 -16.74 6.03
CA ASN A 75 -2.33 -17.80 5.35
C ASN A 75 -3.58 -17.27 4.61
N LEU A 76 -3.50 -16.06 4.06
CA LEU A 76 -4.57 -15.45 3.27
C LEU A 76 -4.41 -15.82 1.79
N PRO A 77 -5.52 -16.00 1.05
CA PRO A 77 -5.43 -16.12 -0.40
C PRO A 77 -4.88 -14.85 -1.03
N LYS A 78 -4.14 -15.01 -2.13
CA LYS A 78 -3.61 -13.89 -2.92
C LYS A 78 -4.72 -12.92 -3.34
N GLY A 79 -4.46 -11.62 -3.21
CA GLY A 79 -5.43 -10.56 -3.57
C GLY A 79 -6.52 -10.34 -2.52
N THR A 80 -6.32 -10.81 -1.28
CA THR A 80 -7.23 -10.52 -0.17
C THR A 80 -7.06 -9.07 0.27
N LEU A 81 -8.06 -8.25 -0.02
CA LEU A 81 -8.13 -6.82 0.34
C LEU A 81 -8.90 -6.58 1.65
N TYR A 82 -9.61 -7.59 2.12
CA TYR A 82 -10.48 -7.50 3.28
C TYR A 82 -10.19 -8.66 4.24
N PHE A 83 -9.94 -8.34 5.50
CA PHE A 83 -9.61 -9.29 6.57
C PHE A 83 -9.89 -8.65 7.93
N ILE A 84 -9.91 -9.47 8.99
CA ILE A 84 -9.98 -8.99 10.39
C ILE A 84 -8.60 -9.08 11.02
N CYS A 85 -8.34 -8.20 12.00
CA CYS A 85 -7.10 -8.19 12.77
C CYS A 85 -7.33 -8.73 14.18
N ASP A 86 -6.53 -9.72 14.58
CA ASP A 86 -6.36 -10.14 15.97
C ASP A 86 -4.92 -9.81 16.39
N GLY A 87 -4.76 -8.63 17.02
CA GLY A 87 -3.45 -8.04 17.24
C GLY A 87 -2.68 -7.80 15.93
N ALA A 88 -1.54 -8.48 15.78
CA ALA A 88 -0.69 -8.37 14.59
C ALA A 88 -1.04 -9.36 13.47
N GLU A 89 -1.96 -10.30 13.74
CA GLU A 89 -2.34 -11.34 12.80
C GLU A 89 -3.60 -10.95 12.02
N ALA A 90 -3.63 -11.30 10.74
CA ALA A 90 -4.77 -11.13 9.86
C ALA A 90 -5.42 -12.47 9.55
N SER A 91 -6.75 -12.52 9.53
CA SER A 91 -7.48 -13.74 9.14
C SER A 91 -8.70 -13.41 8.29
N LEU A 92 -9.17 -14.42 7.53
CA LEU A 92 -10.45 -14.33 6.83
C LEU A 92 -11.57 -14.34 7.89
N PRO A 93 -12.47 -13.36 7.88
CA PRO A 93 -13.58 -13.39 8.81
C PRO A 93 -14.55 -14.50 8.43
N LYS A 94 -15.23 -15.00 9.45
CA LYS A 94 -16.32 -15.96 9.30
C LYS A 94 -17.64 -15.21 9.06
N ASP A 95 -18.60 -15.87 8.42
CA ASP A 95 -19.96 -15.35 8.37
C ASP A 95 -20.67 -15.52 9.73
N CYS A 96 -21.90 -15.00 9.83
CA CYS A 96 -22.74 -15.16 11.02
C CYS A 96 -23.21 -16.60 11.30
N GLN A 97 -22.73 -17.58 10.53
CA GLN A 97 -22.95 -19.01 10.73
C GLN A 97 -21.63 -19.73 11.06
N GLU A 98 -20.56 -19.00 11.38
CA GLU A 98 -19.22 -19.50 11.71
C GLU A 98 -18.50 -20.22 10.55
N ASN A 99 -18.96 -20.04 9.31
CA ASN A 99 -18.27 -20.58 8.15
C ASN A 99 -17.17 -19.62 7.69
N GLU A 100 -15.96 -20.16 7.46
CA GLU A 100 -14.90 -19.39 6.81
C GLU A 100 -15.32 -18.98 5.39
N LEU A 101 -15.21 -17.69 5.11
CA LEU A 101 -15.54 -17.15 3.80
C LEU A 101 -14.30 -17.21 2.90
N THR A 102 -14.40 -17.91 1.77
CA THR A 102 -13.41 -17.77 0.69
C THR A 102 -13.34 -16.31 0.23
N THR A 103 -12.21 -15.86 -0.35
CA THR A 103 -12.06 -14.47 -0.84
C THR A 103 -13.22 -13.99 -1.74
N PRO A 104 -13.78 -14.79 -2.67
CA PRO A 104 -14.95 -14.40 -3.45
C PRO A 104 -16.26 -14.34 -2.65
N GLN A 105 -16.45 -15.20 -1.65
CA GLN A 105 -17.59 -15.12 -0.74
C GLN A 105 -17.47 -13.89 0.15
N LEU A 106 -16.26 -13.61 0.60
CA LEU A 106 -15.94 -12.49 1.48
C LEU A 106 -16.23 -11.14 0.81
N ARG A 107 -15.77 -10.95 -0.43
CA ARG A 107 -16.08 -9.73 -1.20
C ARG A 107 -17.58 -9.52 -1.39
N ARG A 108 -18.33 -10.60 -1.66
CA ARG A 108 -19.80 -10.56 -1.77
C ARG A 108 -20.45 -10.23 -0.42
N TYR A 109 -19.94 -10.80 0.66
CA TYR A 109 -20.44 -10.58 2.02
C TYR A 109 -20.25 -9.12 2.44
N TRP A 110 -19.05 -8.56 2.23
CA TRP A 110 -18.72 -7.16 2.52
C TRP A 110 -19.60 -6.18 1.75
N ARG A 111 -19.76 -6.40 0.43
CA ARG A 111 -20.62 -5.57 -0.43
C ARG A 111 -22.10 -5.68 -0.06
N LYS A 112 -22.58 -6.86 0.33
CA LYS A 112 -23.99 -7.08 0.69
C LYS A 112 -24.38 -6.28 1.94
N TYR A 113 -23.48 -6.14 2.90
CA TYR A 113 -23.77 -5.53 4.19
C TYR A 113 -23.11 -4.16 4.40
N ASP A 114 -22.48 -3.60 3.36
CA ASP A 114 -21.81 -2.30 3.37
C ASP A 114 -20.83 -2.15 4.55
N LEU A 115 -20.06 -3.21 4.82
CA LEU A 115 -19.13 -3.22 5.95
C LEU A 115 -17.90 -2.35 5.61
N PRO A 116 -17.35 -1.59 6.56
CA PRO A 116 -16.12 -0.85 6.32
C PRO A 116 -14.95 -1.81 6.05
N VAL A 117 -14.09 -1.45 5.11
CA VAL A 117 -12.84 -2.19 4.85
C VAL A 117 -11.94 -2.05 6.08
N GLY A 118 -11.33 -3.17 6.52
CA GLY A 118 -10.51 -3.18 7.73
C GLY A 118 -11.30 -3.12 9.04
N THR A 119 -12.61 -3.44 9.01
CA THR A 119 -13.40 -3.67 10.24
C THR A 119 -12.71 -4.73 11.09
N TYR A 120 -12.32 -4.37 12.33
CA TYR A 120 -11.60 -5.24 13.26
C TYR A 120 -12.45 -6.42 13.76
N LYS A 121 -13.77 -6.20 13.87
CA LYS A 121 -14.76 -7.19 14.30
C LYS A 121 -16.15 -6.75 13.84
N PHE A 122 -17.00 -7.68 13.44
CA PHE A 122 -18.43 -7.44 13.35
C PHE A 122 -19.16 -8.48 14.21
N ASP A 123 -20.14 -8.01 14.98
CA ASP A 123 -20.99 -8.88 15.80
C ASP A 123 -22.23 -9.27 15.01
N CYS A 124 -22.65 -10.52 15.15
CA CYS A 124 -23.83 -11.02 14.48
C CYS A 124 -25.07 -10.78 15.34
N ARG A 125 -25.96 -9.92 14.84
CA ARG A 125 -27.26 -9.64 15.47
C ARG A 125 -28.37 -10.08 14.52
N ASN A 126 -29.12 -11.11 14.91
CA ASN A 126 -30.17 -11.72 14.08
C ASN A 126 -29.65 -12.23 12.71
N GLY A 127 -28.42 -12.76 12.66
CA GLY A 127 -27.80 -13.26 11.43
C GLY A 127 -27.29 -12.17 10.47
N ILE A 128 -27.29 -10.90 10.90
CA ILE A 128 -26.77 -9.76 10.14
C ILE A 128 -25.53 -9.23 10.85
N PRO A 129 -24.39 -9.07 10.15
CA PRO A 129 -23.19 -8.49 10.75
C PRO A 129 -23.42 -7.02 11.06
N LYS A 130 -23.02 -6.59 12.25
CA LYS A 130 -23.01 -5.19 12.69
C LYS A 130 -21.62 -4.84 13.20
N VAL A 131 -21.11 -3.67 12.79
CA VAL A 131 -19.91 -3.10 13.41
C VAL A 131 -20.26 -2.76 14.86
N PRO A 132 -19.48 -3.23 15.87
CA PRO A 132 -19.66 -2.79 17.25
C PRO A 132 -19.57 -1.27 17.31
N ALA A 133 -20.45 -0.64 18.09
CA ALA A 133 -20.26 0.77 18.38
C ALA A 133 -18.97 0.91 19.19
N ASP A 134 -18.09 1.83 18.79
CA ASP A 134 -16.89 2.18 19.56
C ASP A 134 -17.32 2.49 21.01
N SER A 135 -17.04 1.58 21.92
CA SER A 135 -17.37 1.66 23.35
C SER A 135 -16.24 2.31 24.13
#